data_AF-A0A0S2IAS9-F1
#
_entry.id   AF-A0A0S2IAS9-F1
#
_cell.length_a   1.000
_cell.length_b   1.000
_cell.length_c   1.000
_cell.angle_alpha   90.00
_cell.angle_beta   90.00
_cell.angle_gamma   90.00
#
_symmetry.space_group_name_H-M   'P 1'
#
loop_
_entity.id
_entity.type
_entity.pdbx_description
1 polymer ?
#
loop_
_entity_poly.entity_id
_entity_poly.type
_entity_poly.pdbx_seq_one_letter_code
_entity_poly.pdbx_strand_id
1 'polypeptide(L)'
;MGLIISVALLMISSLLSWTSPLSVSKMSPFECGFEPLSQMRLPYSTRFIILMLLFLIFDIEVILLLPYVNLSSLSLNLLSTTHIFMFLLILFLGLLHEWHQGSIDWSPN
;
A
#
# COMPACT_ATOMS: atom_id res chain seq x y z
N MET A 1 -5.68 24.91 -1.73
CA MET A 1 -4.40 25.60 -1.94
C MET A 1 -3.32 24.70 -2.56
N GLY A 2 -3.00 23.54 -1.99
CA GLY A 2 -1.96 22.64 -2.55
C GLY A 2 -2.18 22.22 -4.01
N LEU A 3 -3.41 21.83 -4.37
CA LEU A 3 -3.76 21.49 -5.76
C LEU A 3 -3.50 22.66 -6.73
N ILE A 4 -3.88 23.89 -6.35
CA ILE A 4 -3.70 25.10 -7.16
C ILE A 4 -2.21 25.33 -7.44
N ILE A 5 -1.37 25.17 -6.41
CA ILE A 5 0.08 25.33 -6.53
C ILE A 5 0.67 24.24 -7.44
N SER A 6 0.25 22.98 -7.29
CA SER A 6 0.74 21.88 -8.14
C SER A 6 0.39 22.06 -9.61
N VAL A 7 -0.85 22.50 -9.90
CA VAL A 7 -1.29 22.78 -11.27
C VAL A 7 -0.55 23.99 -11.84
N ALA A 8 -0.37 25.06 -11.05
CA ALA A 8 0.39 26.22 -11.48
C ALA A 8 1.85 25.86 -11.85
N LEU A 9 2.53 25.04 -11.03
CA LEU A 9 3.88 24.57 -11.31
C LEU A 9 3.95 23.70 -12.57
N LEU A 10 2.98 22.81 -12.78
CA LEU A 10 2.90 22.01 -14.00
C LEU A 10 2.74 22.91 -15.24
N MET A 11 1.83 23.88 -15.20
CA MET A 11 1.61 24.82 -16.30
C MET A 11 2.87 25.62 -16.62
N ILE A 12 3.51 26.21 -15.61
CA ILE A 12 4.77 26.95 -15.76
C ILE A 12 5.83 26.03 -16.37
N SER A 13 6.02 24.81 -15.85
CA SER A 13 7.03 23.87 -16.37
C SER A 13 6.81 23.50 -17.83
N SER A 14 5.55 23.32 -18.25
CA SER A 14 5.21 23.02 -19.65
C SER A 14 5.46 24.20 -20.59
N LEU A 15 5.18 25.42 -20.14
CA LEU A 15 5.40 26.66 -20.91
C LEU A 15 6.88 27.00 -21.09
N LEU A 16 7.72 26.73 -20.07
CA LEU A 16 9.16 26.94 -20.15
C LEU A 16 9.91 25.80 -20.85
N SER A 17 9.27 24.65 -21.07
CA SER A 17 9.96 23.48 -21.63
C SER A 17 10.37 23.69 -23.08
N TRP A 18 11.64 23.43 -23.40
CA TRP A 18 12.12 23.40 -24.77
C TRP A 18 11.97 21.98 -25.33
N THR A 19 10.95 21.76 -26.16
CA THR A 19 10.67 20.44 -26.73
C THR A 19 11.49 20.21 -28.00
N SER A 20 12.49 19.34 -27.91
CA SER A 20 13.15 18.76 -29.09
C SER A 20 12.17 17.88 -29.88
N PRO A 21 12.36 17.66 -31.20
CA PRO A 21 11.48 16.77 -31.97
C PRO A 21 11.39 15.38 -31.33
N LEU A 22 10.17 14.84 -31.32
CA LEU A 22 9.86 13.52 -30.78
C LEU A 22 10.59 12.45 -31.60
N SER A 23 11.66 11.87 -31.03
CA SER A 23 12.33 10.71 -31.61
C SER A 23 11.81 9.43 -30.96
N VAL A 24 11.72 8.34 -31.73
CA VAL A 24 11.28 7.04 -31.22
C VAL A 24 12.11 6.58 -30.02
N SER A 25 13.43 6.84 -30.05
CA SER A 25 14.37 6.54 -28.96
C SER A 25 14.14 7.32 -27.66
N LYS A 26 13.53 8.51 -27.72
CA LYS A 26 13.15 9.29 -26.53
C LYS A 26 11.81 8.83 -25.95
N MET A 27 10.97 8.23 -26.79
CA MET A 27 9.64 7.74 -26.43
C MET A 27 9.65 6.26 -26.03
N SER A 28 10.72 5.53 -26.33
CA SER A 28 10.92 4.14 -25.90
C SER A 28 11.28 4.05 -24.42
N PRO A 29 10.88 2.97 -23.72
CA PRO A 29 11.25 2.77 -22.32
C PRO A 29 12.77 2.70 -22.16
N PHE A 30 13.27 3.22 -21.04
CA PHE A 30 14.69 3.19 -20.73
C PHE A 30 15.09 1.83 -20.18
N GLU A 31 15.83 1.04 -20.97
CA GLU A 31 16.45 -0.21 -20.55
C GLU A 31 17.97 -0.14 -20.81
N CYS A 32 18.63 0.86 -20.22
CA CYS A 32 20.07 1.13 -20.41
C CYS A 32 20.50 1.31 -21.88
N GLY A 33 19.58 1.78 -22.74
CA GLY A 33 19.82 1.98 -24.18
C GLY A 33 19.52 0.75 -25.05
N PHE A 34 19.03 -0.34 -24.46
CA PHE A 34 18.59 -1.54 -25.18
C PHE A 34 17.08 -1.53 -25.43
N GLU A 35 16.65 -2.31 -26.41
CA GLU A 35 15.24 -2.63 -26.58
C GLU A 35 14.78 -3.51 -25.41
N PRO A 36 13.54 -3.30 -24.92
CA PRO A 36 13.09 -4.01 -23.74
C PRO A 36 13.03 -5.52 -23.97
N LEU A 37 13.71 -6.29 -23.14
CA LEU A 37 13.78 -7.76 -23.24
C LEU A 37 12.41 -8.41 -23.01
N SER A 38 11.55 -7.74 -22.26
CA SER A 38 10.24 -8.24 -21.90
C SER A 38 9.26 -7.12 -21.59
N GLN A 39 7.98 -7.45 -21.51
CA GLN A 39 6.97 -6.46 -21.15
C GLN A 39 7.09 -6.08 -19.68
N MET A 40 7.06 -4.78 -19.36
CA MET A 40 7.09 -4.27 -17.98
C MET A 40 5.91 -4.74 -17.10
N ARG A 41 4.90 -5.39 -17.67
CA ARG A 41 3.68 -5.86 -16.98
C ARG A 41 3.70 -7.36 -16.67
N LEU A 42 4.88 -7.94 -16.46
CA LEU A 42 4.99 -9.29 -15.93
C LEU A 42 4.60 -9.29 -14.45
N PRO A 43 3.91 -10.34 -13.96
CA PRO A 43 3.66 -10.47 -12.55
C PRO A 43 5.00 -10.52 -11.81
N TYR A 44 5.29 -9.45 -11.09
CA TYR A 44 6.40 -9.38 -10.16
C TYR A 44 6.04 -10.14 -8.87
N SER A 45 7.01 -10.35 -7.98
CA SER A 45 6.98 -11.38 -6.95
C SER A 45 5.65 -11.47 -6.16
N THR A 46 5.17 -12.70 -6.00
CA THR A 46 3.91 -13.05 -5.31
C THR A 46 3.85 -12.56 -3.86
N ARG A 47 5.00 -12.30 -3.24
CA ARG A 47 5.12 -11.78 -1.88
C ARG A 47 4.50 -10.39 -1.71
N PHE A 48 4.63 -9.51 -2.70
CA PHE A 48 3.99 -8.18 -2.63
C PHE A 48 2.48 -8.28 -2.63
N ILE A 49 1.92 -9.26 -3.34
CA ILE A 49 0.47 -9.48 -3.38
C ILE A 49 -0.03 -9.95 -2.00
N ILE A 50 0.71 -10.84 -1.34
CA ILE A 50 0.36 -11.33 0.01
C ILE A 50 0.42 -10.19 1.03
N LEU A 51 1.46 -9.35 0.98
CA LEU A 51 1.55 -8.16 1.84
C LEU A 51 0.39 -7.18 1.61
N MET A 52 -0.03 -6.98 0.36
CA MET A 52 -1.16 -6.11 0.02
C MET A 52 -2.49 -6.65 0.57
N LEU A 53 -2.71 -7.96 0.44
CA LEU A 53 -3.88 -8.64 0.99
C LEU A 53 -3.90 -8.57 2.53
N LEU A 54 -2.76 -8.82 3.18
CA LEU A 54 -2.63 -8.72 4.64
C LEU A 54 -2.91 -7.30 5.13
N PHE A 55 -2.38 -6.29 4.45
CA PHE A 55 -2.66 -4.88 4.75
C PHE A 55 -4.16 -4.57 4.61
N LEU A 56 -4.81 -5.05 3.56
CA LEU A 56 -6.24 -4.83 3.33
C LEU A 56 -7.12 -5.47 4.41
N ILE A 57 -6.78 -6.69 4.85
CA ILE A 57 -7.50 -7.37 5.95
C ILE A 57 -7.32 -6.58 7.25
N PHE A 58 -6.08 -6.18 7.57
CA PHE A 58 -5.79 -5.41 8.77
C PHE A 58 -6.50 -4.04 8.80
N ASP A 59 -6.61 -3.37 7.65
CA ASP A 59 -7.31 -2.08 7.55
C ASP A 59 -8.83 -2.24 7.84
N ILE A 60 -9.45 -3.31 7.32
CA ILE A 60 -10.85 -3.65 7.64
C ILE A 60 -11.03 -3.93 9.13
N GLU A 61 -10.08 -4.63 9.75
CA GLU A 61 -10.11 -4.96 11.18
C GLU A 61 -9.98 -3.72 12.05
N VAL A 62 -9.16 -2.75 11.66
CA VAL A 62 -9.03 -1.44 12.35
C VAL A 62 -10.34 -0.64 12.25
N ILE A 63 -11.00 -0.65 11.09
CA ILE A 63 -12.31 0.00 10.91
C ILE A 63 -13.35 -0.61 11.87
N LEU A 64 -13.32 -1.93 12.08
CA LEU A 64 -14.20 -2.62 13.03
C LEU A 64 -13.89 -2.28 14.50
N LEU A 65 -12.64 -1.95 14.83
CA LEU A 65 -12.23 -1.51 16.18
C LEU A 65 -12.64 -0.06 16.50
N LEU A 66 -12.69 0.82 15.51
CA LEU A 66 -12.97 2.25 15.69
C LEU A 66 -14.25 2.58 16.51
N PRO A 67 -15.42 1.96 16.29
CA PRO A 67 -16.61 2.23 17.09
C PRO A 67 -16.40 1.93 18.58
N TYR A 68 -15.62 0.92 18.92
CA TYR A 68 -15.33 0.55 20.31
C TYR A 68 -14.44 1.56 21.03
N VAL A 69 -13.50 2.19 20.31
CA VAL A 69 -12.67 3.27 20.85
C VAL A 69 -13.53 4.50 21.18
N ASN A 70 -14.54 4.82 20.37
CA ASN A 70 -15.45 5.91 20.70
C ASN A 70 -16.35 5.58 21.91
N LEU A 71 -16.82 4.34 22.02
CA LEU A 71 -17.64 3.86 23.14
C LEU A 71 -16.87 3.79 24.46
N SER A 72 -15.54 3.64 24.44
CA SER A 72 -14.73 3.62 25.66
C SER A 72 -14.81 4.91 26.48
N SER A 73 -15.21 6.01 25.86
CA SER A 73 -15.44 7.29 26.54
C SER A 73 -16.71 7.33 27.41
N LEU A 74 -17.67 6.42 27.19
CA LEU A 74 -19.03 6.46 27.76
C LEU A 74 -19.31 5.36 28.81
N SER A 75 -18.25 4.79 29.40
CA SER A 75 -18.24 3.60 30.26
C SER A 75 -18.49 2.29 29.48
N LEU A 76 -17.46 1.44 29.45
CA LEU A 76 -17.54 0.13 28.82
C LEU A 76 -18.12 -0.89 29.80
N ASN A 77 -19.09 -1.66 29.33
CA ASN A 77 -19.57 -2.83 30.06
C ASN A 77 -18.50 -3.94 30.03
N LEU A 78 -18.41 -4.76 31.08
CA LEU A 78 -17.44 -5.86 31.17
C LEU A 78 -17.54 -6.84 29.98
N LEU A 79 -18.73 -6.99 29.42
CA LEU A 79 -18.98 -7.81 28.24
C LEU A 79 -18.32 -7.21 26.98
N SER A 80 -18.39 -5.89 26.81
CA SER A 80 -17.78 -5.21 25.66
C SER A 80 -16.24 -5.26 25.69
N THR A 81 -15.63 -5.14 26.86
CA THR A 81 -14.16 -5.28 27.00
C THR A 81 -13.70 -6.70 26.67
N THR A 82 -14.45 -7.72 27.07
CA THR A 82 -14.13 -9.11 26.72
C THR A 82 -14.21 -9.37 25.22
N HIS A 83 -15.18 -8.79 24.51
CA HIS A 83 -15.28 -8.92 23.04
C HIS A 83 -14.10 -8.24 22.32
N ILE A 84 -13.71 -7.03 22.72
CA ILE A 84 -12.55 -6.33 22.14
C ILE A 84 -11.27 -7.14 22.40
N PHE A 85 -11.10 -7.68 23.60
CA PHE A 85 -9.94 -8.50 23.94
C PHE A 85 -9.88 -9.78 23.09
N MET A 86 -10.99 -10.49 22.95
CA MET A 86 -11.07 -11.68 22.10
C MET A 86 -10.79 -11.34 20.62
N PHE A 87 -11.29 -10.20 20.14
CA PHE A 87 -11.03 -9.72 18.79
C PHE A 87 -9.52 -9.47 18.58
N LEU A 88 -8.88 -8.70 19.46
CA LEU A 88 -7.43 -8.44 19.42
C LEU A 88 -6.59 -9.73 19.50
N LEU A 89 -7.03 -10.71 20.29
CA LEU A 89 -6.34 -12.00 20.40
C LEU A 89 -6.37 -12.77 19.09
N ILE A 90 -7.52 -12.78 18.39
CA ILE A 90 -7.65 -13.41 17.07
C ILE A 90 -6.73 -12.72 16.05
N LEU A 91 -6.68 -11.38 16.05
CA LEU A 91 -5.77 -10.61 15.19
C LEU A 91 -4.30 -10.99 15.42
N PHE A 92 -3.90 -11.06 16.69
CA PHE A 92 -2.53 -11.41 17.05
C PHE A 92 -2.17 -12.84 16.62
N LEU A 93 -3.08 -13.80 16.79
CA LEU A 93 -2.87 -15.18 16.33
C LEU A 93 -2.79 -15.28 14.81
N GLY A 94 -3.63 -14.55 14.08
CA GLY A 94 -3.59 -14.51 12.61
C GLY A 94 -2.25 -13.99 12.09
N LEU A 95 -1.73 -12.92 12.70
CA LEU A 95 -0.42 -12.36 12.37
C LEU A 95 0.73 -13.34 12.67
N LEU A 96 0.69 -14.02 13.82
CA LEU A 96 1.69 -15.04 14.17
C LEU A 96 1.68 -16.21 13.20
N HIS A 97 0.51 -16.63 12.73
CA HIS A 97 0.38 -17.71 11.75
C HIS A 97 1.00 -17.33 10.40
N GLU A 98 0.72 -16.12 9.90
CA GLU A 98 1.33 -15.61 8.66
C GLU A 98 2.85 -15.47 8.79
N TRP A 99 3.33 -14.99 9.95
CA TRP A 99 4.76 -14.90 10.20
C TRP A 99 5.44 -16.27 10.19
N HIS A 100 4.84 -17.29 10.82
CA HIS A 100 5.38 -18.65 10.81
C HIS A 100 5.42 -19.25 9.39
N GLN A 101 4.55 -18.82 8.48
CA GLN A 101 4.60 -19.24 7.07
C GLN A 101 5.69 -18.55 6.25
N GLY A 102 6.40 -17.57 6.82
CA GLY A 102 7.44 -16.83 6.12
C GLY A 102 6.90 -15.93 5.00
N SER A 103 5.60 -15.61 5.02
CA SER A 103 4.97 -14.73 4.01
C SER A 103 5.48 -13.29 4.10
N ILE A 104 6.02 -12.91 5.26
CA ILE A 104 6.55 -11.57 5.59
C ILE A 104 8.08 -11.48 5.36
N ASP A 105 8.77 -12.61 5.16
CA ASP A 105 10.23 -12.62 5.05
C ASP A 105 10.71 -12.17 3.66
N TRP A 106 11.60 -11.17 3.68
CA TRP A 106 12.10 -10.52 2.47
C TRP A 106 13.23 -11.30 1.79
N SER A 107 14.02 -12.07 2.54
CA SER A 107 15.08 -12.93 2.00
C SER A 107 14.72 -14.40 2.21
N PRO A 108 14.80 -15.26 1.19
CA PRO A 108 14.89 -16.69 1.43
C PRO A 108 16.23 -16.94 2.14
N ASN A 109 16.19 -17.35 3.39
CA ASN A 109 17.32 -18.04 4.02
C ASN A 109 17.23 -19.53 3.69
#